data_AF-T1CMU8-F1
#
_entry.id   AF-T1CMU8-F1
#
_cell.length_a   1.000
_cell.length_b   1.000
_cell.length_c   1.000
_cell.angle_alpha   90.00
_cell.angle_beta   90.00
_cell.angle_gamma   90.00
#
_symmetry.space_group_name_H-M   'P 1'
#
loop_
_entity.id
_entity.type
_entity.pdbx_description
1 polymer ?
#
loop_
_entity_poly.entity_id
_entity_poly.type
_entity_poly.pdbx_seq_one_letter_code
_entity_poly.pdbx_strand_id
1 'polypeptide(L)'
;MWQRIQTLWLLLAGVAMTMLLFLPLAVAYGADTYEITTAGIRSMSAQLVKPTWGLFFVDFLSVLVSFITIFLYKRRILQIRLCVFNILLILGLLVYFAMIAYSFISAEGLSFSFKLWMSLPFVSIILLYLAIRGIGADEAKIRALNRLR
;
A
#
# COMPACT_ATOMS: atom_id res chain seq x y z
N MET A 1 -2.00 11.08 20.98
CA MET A 1 -1.01 10.02 20.64
C MET A 1 0.02 10.46 19.59
N TRP A 2 0.01 11.72 19.12
CA TRP A 2 0.97 12.23 18.11
C TRP A 2 2.46 12.14 18.51
N GLN A 3 2.78 11.89 19.79
CA GLN A 3 4.14 11.62 20.27
C GLN A 3 4.47 10.11 20.39
N ARG A 4 3.71 9.22 19.74
CA ARG A 4 4.02 7.79 19.70
C ARG A 4 4.54 7.41 18.33
N ILE A 5 5.66 6.71 18.30
CA ILE A 5 6.32 6.22 17.08
C ILE A 5 5.40 5.36 16.19
N GLN A 6 4.35 4.75 16.77
CA GLN A 6 3.31 4.02 16.03
C GLN A 6 2.55 4.88 15.03
N THR A 7 2.19 6.10 15.43
CA THR A 7 1.46 7.03 14.55
C THR A 7 2.34 7.50 13.40
N LEU A 8 3.66 7.60 13.62
CA LEU A 8 4.63 7.89 12.57
C LEU A 8 4.72 6.75 11.56
N TRP A 9 4.76 5.49 12.00
CA TRP A 9 4.78 4.35 11.08
C TRP A 9 3.51 4.27 10.22
N LEU A 10 2.34 4.53 10.81
CA LEU A 10 1.07 4.59 10.07
C LEU A 10 1.03 5.75 9.07
N LEU A 11 1.53 6.92 9.47
CA LEU A 11 1.61 8.08 8.60
C LEU A 11 2.54 7.80 7.41
N LEU A 12 3.73 7.27 7.65
CA LEU A 12 4.70 6.95 6.61
C LEU A 12 4.15 5.89 5.64
N ALA A 13 3.47 4.86 6.15
CA ALA A 13 2.80 3.86 5.30
C ALA A 13 1.70 4.52 4.45
N GLY A 14 0.86 5.38 5.04
CA GLY A 14 -0.17 6.11 4.30
C GLY A 14 0.39 7.01 3.21
N VAL A 15 1.47 7.76 3.50
CA VAL A 15 2.16 8.62 2.53
C VAL A 15 2.79 7.79 1.41
N ALA A 16 3.46 6.68 1.73
CA ALA A 16 4.07 5.80 0.73
C ALA A 16 3.03 5.23 -0.24
N MET A 17 1.88 4.76 0.26
CA MET A 17 0.78 4.29 -0.60
C MET A 17 0.13 5.44 -1.38
N THR A 18 0.04 6.65 -0.79
CA THR A 18 -0.48 7.82 -1.51
C THR A 18 0.42 8.20 -2.69
N MET A 19 1.74 8.11 -2.53
CA MET A 19 2.67 8.32 -3.63
C MET A 19 2.49 7.27 -4.73
N LEU A 20 2.17 6.03 -4.36
CA LEU A 20 1.95 4.92 -5.30
C LEU A 20 0.81 5.18 -6.29
N LEU A 21 -0.21 5.95 -5.88
CA LEU A 21 -1.33 6.34 -6.76
C LEU A 21 -0.90 7.12 -8.01
N PHE A 22 0.24 7.80 -7.94
CA PHE A 22 0.73 8.68 -9.00
C PHE A 22 2.01 8.17 -9.66
N LEU A 23 2.66 7.15 -9.11
CA LEU A 23 3.96 6.67 -9.57
C LEU A 23 3.84 5.39 -10.42
N PRO A 24 4.67 5.24 -11.46
CA PRO A 24 4.70 4.02 -12.26
C PRO A 24 5.36 2.88 -11.48
N LEU A 25 4.70 1.73 -11.42
CA LEU A 25 5.18 0.53 -10.75
C LEU A 25 6.16 -0.26 -11.63
N ALA A 26 5.88 -0.31 -12.93
CA ALA A 26 6.73 -0.98 -13.92
C ALA A 26 6.67 -0.27 -15.26
N VAL A 27 7.66 -0.57 -16.10
CA VAL A 27 7.70 -0.16 -17.50
C VAL A 27 7.82 -1.40 -18.36
N ALA A 28 7.04 -1.45 -19.43
CA ALA A 28 7.12 -2.47 -20.46
C ALA A 28 7.66 -1.85 -21.75
N TYR A 29 8.50 -2.61 -22.46
CA TYR A 29 9.21 -2.21 -23.68
C TYR A 29 8.80 -3.13 -24.83
N GLY A 30 8.41 -2.51 -25.94
CA GLY A 30 8.12 -3.17 -27.22
C GLY A 30 8.45 -2.23 -28.37
N ALA A 31 7.53 -2.12 -29.34
CA ALA A 31 7.59 -1.08 -30.38
C ALA A 31 7.48 0.33 -29.79
N ASP A 32 6.71 0.47 -28.70
CA ASP A 32 6.62 1.65 -27.85
C ASP A 32 6.94 1.28 -26.39
N THR A 33 7.19 2.31 -25.57
CA THR A 33 7.39 2.14 -24.11
C THR A 33 6.11 2.48 -23.36
N TYR A 34 5.70 1.57 -22.46
CA TYR A 34 4.48 1.67 -21.68
C TYR A 34 4.77 1.77 -20.18
N GLU A 35 4.17 2.75 -19.52
CA GLU A 35 4.20 2.90 -18.07
C GLU A 35 2.95 2.26 -17.44
N ILE A 36 3.17 1.37 -16.47
CA ILE A 36 2.10 0.69 -15.74
C ILE A 36 1.97 1.36 -14.37
N THR A 37 0.88 2.08 -14.19
CA THR A 37 0.52 2.74 -12.92
C THR A 37 -0.68 2.03 -12.27
N THR A 38 -1.04 2.39 -11.04
CA THR A 38 -2.28 1.90 -10.41
C THR A 38 -3.53 2.43 -11.11
N ALA A 39 -3.46 3.59 -11.78
CA ALA A 39 -4.58 4.20 -12.51
C ALA A 39 -4.74 3.69 -13.95
N GLY A 40 -3.65 3.30 -14.61
CA GLY A 40 -3.70 2.78 -15.97
C GLY A 40 -2.35 2.45 -16.58
N ILE A 41 -2.40 1.78 -17.73
CA ILE A 41 -1.27 1.57 -18.63
C ILE A 41 -1.26 2.68 -19.67
N ARG A 42 -0.17 3.44 -19.74
CA ARG A 42 -0.02 4.60 -20.61
C ARG A 42 1.18 4.43 -21.53
N SER A 43 1.06 4.85 -22.79
CA SER A 43 2.21 4.97 -23.68
C SER A 43 2.98 6.27 -23.40
N MET A 44 4.24 6.37 -23.83
CA MET A 44 5.05 7.59 -23.77
C MET A 44 4.40 8.79 -24.49
N SER A 45 3.49 8.55 -25.45
CA SER A 45 2.65 9.58 -26.08
C SER A 45 1.52 10.10 -25.17
N ALA A 46 1.52 9.71 -23.90
CA ALA A 46 0.50 9.98 -22.87
C ALA A 46 -0.90 9.39 -23.17
N GLN A 47 -1.05 8.60 -24.23
CA GLN A 47 -2.29 7.89 -24.55
C GLN A 47 -2.55 6.76 -23.54
N LEU A 48 -3.77 6.72 -23.02
CA LEU A 48 -4.24 5.65 -22.13
C LEU A 48 -4.58 4.42 -22.97
N VAL A 49 -3.80 3.35 -22.82
CA VAL A 49 -3.98 2.10 -23.56
C VAL A 49 -5.01 1.23 -22.85
N LYS A 50 -4.85 1.09 -21.52
CA LYS A 50 -5.73 0.25 -20.70
C LYS A 50 -5.95 0.88 -19.34
N PRO A 51 -7.20 1.19 -18.96
CA PRO A 51 -7.48 1.63 -17.59
C PRO A 51 -7.35 0.47 -16.60
N THR A 52 -6.79 0.73 -15.43
CA THR A 52 -6.64 -0.25 -14.34
C THR A 52 -7.36 0.22 -13.07
N TRP A 53 -8.57 0.76 -13.22
CA TRP A 53 -9.39 1.31 -12.11
C TRP A 53 -9.49 0.40 -10.89
N GLY A 54 -9.48 -0.93 -11.07
CA GLY A 54 -9.47 -1.87 -9.96
C GLY A 54 -8.23 -1.73 -9.06
N LEU A 55 -7.03 -1.56 -9.65
CA LEU A 55 -5.79 -1.35 -8.88
C LEU A 55 -5.85 -0.02 -8.14
N PHE A 56 -6.28 1.03 -8.82
CA PHE A 56 -6.47 2.35 -8.22
C PHE A 56 -7.42 2.30 -7.03
N PHE A 57 -8.55 1.60 -7.15
CA PHE A 57 -9.53 1.50 -6.07
C PHE A 57 -8.97 0.76 -4.84
N VAL A 58 -8.23 -0.34 -5.05
CA VAL A 58 -7.60 -1.08 -3.95
C VAL A 58 -6.52 -0.24 -3.27
N ASP A 59 -5.69 0.46 -4.03
CA ASP A 59 -4.65 1.35 -3.51
C ASP A 59 -5.28 2.51 -2.70
N PHE A 60 -6.28 3.16 -3.29
CA PHE A 60 -7.03 4.24 -2.65
C PHE A 60 -7.69 3.79 -1.34
N LEU A 61 -8.27 2.57 -1.32
CA LEU A 61 -8.81 1.99 -0.10
C LEU A 61 -7.73 1.76 0.96
N SER A 62 -6.54 1.29 0.56
CA SER A 62 -5.39 1.12 1.45
C SER A 62 -4.95 2.45 2.08
N VAL A 63 -4.89 3.52 1.26
CA VAL A 63 -4.59 4.89 1.70
C VAL A 63 -5.62 5.37 2.73
N LEU A 64 -6.91 5.24 2.43
CA LEU A 64 -7.98 5.62 3.34
C LEU A 64 -7.89 4.86 4.67
N VAL A 65 -7.69 3.55 4.63
CA VAL A 65 -7.54 2.73 5.83
C VAL A 65 -6.35 3.20 6.67
N SER A 66 -5.18 3.48 6.06
CA SER A 66 -4.02 4.02 6.77
C SER A 66 -4.34 5.31 7.53
N PHE A 67 -4.96 6.29 6.87
CA PHE A 67 -5.27 7.58 7.49
C PHE A 67 -6.37 7.48 8.55
N ILE A 68 -7.45 6.75 8.28
CA ILE A 68 -8.53 6.51 9.25
C ILE A 68 -7.96 5.86 10.51
N THR A 69 -7.07 4.88 10.35
CA THR A 69 -6.45 4.14 11.46
C THR A 69 -5.65 5.05 12.40
N ILE A 70 -5.14 6.20 11.95
CA ILE A 70 -4.45 7.19 12.81
C ILE A 70 -5.42 7.84 13.80
N PHE A 71 -6.64 8.15 13.36
CA PHE A 71 -7.66 8.80 14.20
C PHE A 71 -8.33 7.83 15.18
N LEU A 72 -8.22 6.51 14.97
CA LEU A 72 -8.78 5.47 15.85
C LEU A 72 -7.94 5.20 17.12
N TYR A 73 -7.16 6.18 17.57
CA TYR A 73 -6.21 6.08 18.69
C TYR A 73 -6.84 5.63 20.03
N LYS A 74 -8.15 5.85 20.22
CA LYS A 74 -8.88 5.39 21.41
C LYS A 74 -9.21 3.88 21.38
N ARG A 75 -9.25 3.26 20.19
CA ARG A 75 -9.68 1.86 19.98
C ARG A 75 -8.52 0.99 19.49
N ARG A 76 -7.55 0.70 20.35
CA ARG A 76 -6.28 0.00 19.99
C ARG A 76 -6.49 -1.35 19.30
N ILE A 77 -7.44 -2.15 19.78
CA ILE A 77 -7.75 -3.46 19.18
C ILE A 77 -8.25 -3.29 17.74
N LEU A 78 -9.10 -2.29 17.49
CA LEU A 78 -9.60 -1.98 16.15
C LEU A 78 -8.48 -1.44 15.25
N GLN A 79 -7.58 -0.62 15.81
CA GLN A 79 -6.40 -0.12 15.12
C GLN A 79 -5.51 -1.26 14.61
N ILE A 80 -5.22 -2.26 15.46
CA ILE A 80 -4.45 -3.45 15.07
C ILE A 80 -5.16 -4.24 13.96
N ARG A 81 -6.47 -4.48 14.09
CA ARG A 81 -7.24 -5.22 13.07
C ARG A 81 -7.23 -4.50 11.72
N LEU A 82 -7.35 -3.17 11.72
CA LEU A 82 -7.26 -2.36 10.50
C LEU A 82 -5.87 -2.39 9.88
N CYS A 83 -4.80 -2.37 10.69
CA CYS A 83 -3.45 -2.55 10.15
C CYS A 83 -3.27 -3.91 9.47
N VAL A 84 -3.76 -4.99 10.07
CA VAL A 84 -3.70 -6.34 9.48
C VAL A 84 -4.52 -6.39 8.19
N PHE A 85 -5.74 -5.85 8.20
CA PHE A 85 -6.56 -5.72 7.01
C PHE A 85 -5.84 -4.93 5.90
N ASN A 86 -5.17 -3.84 6.26
CA ASN A 86 -4.43 -3.03 5.31
C ASN A 86 -3.23 -3.77 4.71
N ILE A 87 -2.49 -4.55 5.51
CA ILE A 87 -1.43 -5.43 4.99
C ILE A 87 -2.02 -6.41 3.95
N LEU A 88 -3.18 -7.00 4.23
CA LEU A 88 -3.85 -7.90 3.29
C LEU A 88 -4.27 -7.16 2.00
N LEU A 89 -4.76 -5.92 2.09
CA LEU A 89 -5.06 -5.09 0.92
C LEU A 89 -3.82 -4.85 0.06
N ILE A 90 -2.68 -4.51 0.68
CA ILE A 90 -1.42 -4.28 -0.06
C ILE A 90 -0.93 -5.56 -0.73
N LEU A 91 -1.03 -6.71 -0.04
CA LEU A 91 -0.71 -8.01 -0.64
C LEU A 91 -1.64 -8.33 -1.82
N GLY A 92 -2.93 -8.09 -1.68
CA GLY A 92 -3.91 -8.23 -2.76
C GLY A 92 -3.59 -7.32 -3.95
N LEU A 93 -3.19 -6.07 -3.70
CA LEU A 93 -2.74 -5.14 -4.72
C LEU A 93 -1.52 -5.65 -5.48
N LEU A 94 -0.51 -6.18 -4.78
CA LEU A 94 0.69 -6.74 -5.41
C LEU A 94 0.37 -7.94 -6.31
N VAL A 95 -0.46 -8.87 -5.83
CA VAL A 95 -0.90 -10.04 -6.61
C VAL A 95 -1.73 -9.59 -7.82
N TYR A 96 -2.66 -8.65 -7.63
CA TYR A 96 -3.50 -8.16 -8.72
C TYR A 96 -2.68 -7.41 -9.78
N PHE A 97 -1.70 -6.61 -9.35
CA PHE A 97 -0.76 -5.95 -10.24
C PHE A 97 0.05 -6.95 -11.05
N ALA A 98 0.59 -7.99 -10.41
CA ALA A 98 1.35 -9.04 -11.09
C ALA A 98 0.51 -9.75 -12.16
N MET A 99 -0.76 -10.05 -11.88
CA MET A 99 -1.68 -10.64 -12.86
C MET A 99 -1.92 -9.73 -14.06
N ILE A 100 -2.18 -8.44 -13.83
CA ILE A 100 -2.39 -7.47 -14.92
C ILE A 100 -1.12 -7.31 -15.74
N ALA A 101 0.02 -7.09 -15.09
CA ALA A 101 1.31 -6.93 -15.75
C ALA A 101 1.64 -8.17 -16.60
N TYR A 102 1.54 -9.37 -16.02
CA TYR A 102 1.78 -10.62 -16.74
C TYR A 102 0.85 -10.77 -17.96
N SER A 103 -0.45 -10.50 -17.80
CA SER A 103 -1.41 -10.60 -18.91
C SER A 103 -1.13 -9.62 -20.05
N PHE A 104 -0.64 -8.42 -19.74
CA PHE A 104 -0.31 -7.40 -20.74
C PHE A 104 0.99 -7.74 -21.46
N ILE A 105 2.02 -8.12 -20.69
CA ILE A 105 3.34 -8.49 -21.20
C ILE A 105 3.25 -9.72 -22.11
N SER A 106 2.50 -10.75 -21.70
CA SER A 106 2.39 -12.00 -22.48
C SER A 106 1.58 -11.83 -23.76
N ALA A 107 0.55 -11.00 -23.76
CA ALA A 107 -0.26 -10.71 -24.95
C ALA A 107 0.53 -9.95 -26.03
N GLU A 108 1.38 -9.01 -25.60
CA GLU A 108 2.11 -8.10 -26.49
C GLU A 108 3.58 -8.52 -26.72
N GLY A 109 4.04 -9.62 -26.10
CA GLY A 109 5.42 -10.10 -26.21
C GLY A 109 6.47 -9.11 -25.69
N LEU A 110 6.12 -8.29 -24.70
CA LEU A 110 6.94 -7.17 -24.23
C LEU A 110 8.04 -7.65 -23.28
N SER A 111 9.15 -6.90 -23.24
CA SER A 111 10.09 -7.00 -22.12
C SER A 111 9.64 -6.05 -21.01
N PHE A 112 9.88 -6.37 -19.74
CA PHE A 112 9.46 -5.51 -18.65
C PHE A 112 10.58 -5.25 -17.64
N SER A 113 10.50 -4.11 -16.96
CA SER A 113 11.40 -3.76 -15.87
C SER A 113 10.62 -3.09 -14.74
N PHE A 114 10.91 -3.51 -13.51
CA PHE A 114 10.34 -2.88 -12.32
C PHE A 114 10.98 -1.51 -12.09
N LYS A 115 10.17 -0.54 -11.66
CA LYS A 115 10.67 0.74 -11.17
C LYS A 115 10.97 0.63 -9.67
N LEU A 116 11.82 1.53 -9.17
CA LEU A 116 12.14 1.62 -7.74
C LEU A 116 10.89 1.77 -6.87
N TRP A 117 9.86 2.44 -7.38
CA TRP A 117 8.58 2.70 -6.70
C TRP A 117 7.81 1.42 -6.35
N MET A 118 8.08 0.30 -7.04
CA MET A 118 7.55 -1.02 -6.69
C MET A 118 7.95 -1.47 -5.28
N SER A 119 9.01 -0.89 -4.70
CA SER A 119 9.44 -1.18 -3.32
C SER A 119 8.53 -0.54 -2.24
N LEU A 120 7.80 0.54 -2.55
CA LEU A 120 6.94 1.27 -1.62
C LEU A 120 5.85 0.41 -0.93
N PRO A 121 5.10 -0.46 -1.63
CA PRO A 121 4.14 -1.36 -0.98
C PRO A 121 4.82 -2.32 0.01
N PHE A 122 6.02 -2.82 -0.28
CA PHE A 122 6.76 -3.69 0.65
C PHE A 122 7.22 -2.93 1.89
N VAL A 123 7.75 -1.72 1.72
CA VAL A 123 8.10 -0.84 2.85
C VAL A 123 6.87 -0.53 3.70
N SER A 124 5.71 -0.29 3.08
CA SER A 124 4.45 -0.02 3.77
C SER A 124 3.99 -1.21 4.61
N ILE A 125 4.14 -2.45 4.13
CA ILE A 125 3.85 -3.65 4.92
C ILE A 125 4.71 -3.72 6.17
N ILE A 126 6.02 -3.45 6.06
CA ILE A 126 6.95 -3.44 7.20
C ILE A 126 6.53 -2.38 8.23
N LEU A 127 6.21 -1.17 7.77
CA LEU A 127 5.75 -0.07 8.63
C LEU A 127 4.44 -0.42 9.35
N LEU A 128 3.47 -1.02 8.65
CA LEU A 128 2.21 -1.47 9.24
C LEU A 128 2.44 -2.58 10.29
N TYR A 129 3.38 -3.50 10.04
CA TYR A 129 3.76 -4.51 11.03
C TYR A 129 4.37 -3.90 12.29
N LEU A 130 5.28 -2.93 12.14
CA LEU A 130 5.84 -2.19 13.28
C LEU A 130 4.73 -1.47 14.06
N ALA A 131 3.78 -0.84 13.37
CA ALA A 131 2.59 -0.23 13.98
C ALA A 131 1.80 -1.22 14.83
N ILE A 132 1.50 -2.41 14.30
CA ILE A 132 0.80 -3.47 15.04
C ILE A 132 1.55 -3.82 16.32
N ARG A 133 2.87 -4.07 16.23
CA ARG A 133 3.69 -4.45 17.38
C ARG A 133 3.71 -3.36 18.45
N GLY A 134 3.87 -2.10 18.03
CA GLY A 134 3.88 -0.97 18.95
C GLY A 134 2.53 -0.77 19.66
N ILE A 135 1.42 -0.80 18.92
CA ILE A 135 0.07 -0.63 19.49
C ILE A 135 -0.25 -1.78 20.46
N GLY A 136 0.15 -3.01 20.12
CA GLY A 136 -0.04 -4.18 20.98
C GLY A 136 0.72 -4.07 22.30
N ALA A 137 1.97 -3.59 22.27
CA ALA A 137 2.77 -3.36 23.47
C ALA A 137 2.16 -2.29 24.39
N ASP A 138 1.63 -1.21 23.81
CA ASP A 138 0.96 -0.16 24.57
C ASP A 138 -0.34 -0.62 25.22
N GLU A 139 -1.09 -1.48 24.53
CA GLU A 139 -2.31 -2.09 25.08
C GLU A 139 -1.99 -3.07 26.23
N ALA A 140 -0.88 -3.81 26.14
CA ALA A 140 -0.43 -4.70 27.21
C ALA A 140 -0.07 -3.92 28.49
N LYS A 141 0.67 -2.80 28.36
CA LYS A 141 1.04 -1.93 29.49
C LYS A 141 -0.19 -1.39 30.23
N ILE A 142 -1.22 -0.97 29.48
CA ILE A 142 -2.44 -0.41 30.09
C ILE A 142 -3.27 -1.49 30.78
N ARG A 143 -3.36 -2.69 30.20
CA ARG A 143 -4.00 -3.82 30.87
C ARG A 143 -3.27 -4.25 32.14
N ALA A 144 -1.94 -4.21 32.15
CA ALA A 144 -1.16 -4.51 33.35
C ALA A 144 -1.41 -3.49 34.48
N LEU A 145 -1.43 -2.19 34.16
CA LEU A 145 -1.75 -1.13 35.13
C LEU A 145 -3.16 -1.29 35.74
N ASN A 146 -4.14 -1.69 34.93
CA ASN A 146 -5.51 -1.91 35.42
C ASN A 146 -5.65 -3.16 36.30
N ARG A 147 -4.69 -4.10 36.29
CA ARG A 147 -4.71 -5.29 37.16
C ARG A 147 -4.14 -5.02 38.56
N LEU A 148 -3.39 -3.93 38.72
CA LEU A 148 -2.79 -3.52 39.99
C LEU A 148 -3.67 -2.56 40.79
N ARG A 149 -4.80 -2.14 40.22
CA ARG A 149 -5.83 -1.32 40.85
C ARG A 149 -7.03 -2.19 41.17
#